data_AF-A0A0J5GRG6-F1
#
_entry.id   AF-A0A0J5GRG6-F1
#
_cell.length_a   1.000
_cell.length_b   1.000
_cell.length_c   1.000
_cell.angle_alpha   90.00
_cell.angle_beta   90.00
_cell.angle_gamma   90.00
#
_symmetry.space_group_name_H-M   'P 1'
#
loop_
_entity.id
_entity.type
_entity.pdbx_description
1 polymer ?
#
loop_
_entity_poly.entity_id
_entity_poly.type
_entity_poly.pdbx_seq_one_letter_code
_entity_poly.pdbx_strand_id
1 'polypeptide(L)'
;MSNLKPEVGSNTSPELQTEKETIEIWGDNVNIKDLLLAIFICVVTTLGGYLIAPAEPPKPLVFGLVGGVIGFIISTIIIKPKRTITYSGEEE
;
A
#
# COMPACT_ATOMS: atom_id res chain seq x y z
N MET A 1 -38.17 33.21 -40.12
CA MET A 1 -37.54 31.88 -39.93
C MET A 1 -36.12 32.13 -39.44
N SER A 2 -35.96 32.28 -38.12
CA SER A 2 -34.70 32.59 -37.46
C SER A 2 -33.89 31.32 -37.27
N ASN A 3 -32.63 31.40 -37.68
CA ASN A 3 -31.59 30.39 -37.50
C ASN A 3 -31.54 29.84 -36.07
N LEU A 4 -31.72 28.53 -35.91
CA LEU A 4 -31.33 27.80 -34.71
C LEU A 4 -29.85 27.43 -34.85
N LYS A 5 -28.98 28.28 -34.30
CA LYS A 5 -27.62 27.92 -33.91
C LYS A 5 -27.69 27.57 -32.42
N PRO A 6 -27.62 26.29 -32.01
CA PRO A 6 -27.37 25.99 -30.61
C PRO A 6 -25.90 26.27 -30.27
N GLU A 7 -25.73 26.94 -29.14
CA GLU A 7 -24.49 27.36 -28.54
C GLU A 7 -23.49 26.22 -28.29
N VAL A 8 -22.23 26.60 -28.43
CA VAL A 8 -21.06 25.91 -27.90
C VAL A 8 -21.12 25.97 -26.37
N GLY A 9 -21.34 24.83 -25.72
CA GLY A 9 -21.04 24.59 -24.29
C GLY A 9 -20.08 23.41 -24.21
N SER A 10 -18.78 23.67 -24.24
CA SER A 10 -17.87 23.57 -23.09
C SER A 10 -17.79 22.19 -22.45
N ASN A 11 -16.73 21.47 -22.84
CA ASN A 11 -15.84 20.68 -21.98
C ASN A 11 -16.50 19.86 -20.86
N THR A 12 -16.60 18.54 -21.04
CA THR A 12 -15.94 17.63 -20.09
C THR A 12 -15.60 16.35 -20.83
N SER A 13 -14.31 16.16 -21.11
CA SER A 13 -13.75 14.85 -21.42
C SER A 13 -14.27 13.84 -20.40
N PRO A 14 -14.59 12.59 -20.76
CA PRO A 14 -14.67 11.56 -19.76
C PRO A 14 -13.26 11.46 -19.17
N GLU A 15 -13.06 12.11 -18.03
CA GLU A 15 -11.96 11.81 -17.14
C GLU A 15 -12.16 10.34 -16.80
N LEU A 16 -11.43 9.48 -17.51
CA LEU A 16 -11.25 8.08 -17.18
C LEU A 16 -10.53 8.09 -15.83
N GLN A 17 -11.33 8.27 -14.77
CA GLN A 17 -10.94 8.06 -13.41
C GLN A 17 -10.49 6.62 -13.38
N THR A 18 -9.18 6.43 -13.46
CA THR A 18 -8.53 5.19 -13.08
C THR A 18 -8.67 5.18 -11.57
N GLU A 19 -9.89 4.89 -11.11
CA GLU A 19 -10.18 4.56 -9.74
C GLU A 19 -9.22 3.42 -9.43
N LYS A 20 -8.15 3.73 -8.70
CA LYS A 20 -7.20 2.73 -8.23
C LYS A 20 -8.05 1.82 -7.36
N GLU A 21 -8.52 0.72 -7.93
CA GLU A 21 -9.28 -0.35 -7.28
C GLU A 21 -8.58 -0.63 -5.96
N THR A 22 -9.11 -0.03 -4.90
CA THR A 22 -8.60 -0.29 -3.58
C THR A 22 -9.47 -1.41 -3.09
N ILE A 23 -8.94 -2.63 -3.21
CA ILE A 23 -9.64 -3.83 -2.83
C ILE A 23 -9.77 -3.81 -1.31
N GLU A 24 -11.02 -3.77 -0.84
CA GLU A 24 -11.34 -3.87 0.58
C GLU A 24 -11.03 -5.29 1.06
N ILE A 25 -9.98 -5.40 1.88
CA ILE A 25 -9.57 -6.67 2.47
C ILE A 25 -9.90 -6.54 3.95
N TRP A 26 -10.86 -7.34 4.43
CA TRP A 26 -11.27 -7.36 5.86
C TRP A 26 -11.74 -6.01 6.41
N GLY A 27 -12.41 -5.19 5.61
CA GLY A 27 -12.94 -3.89 6.05
C GLY A 27 -11.90 -2.80 6.29
N ASP A 28 -10.64 -3.02 5.87
CA ASP A 28 -9.59 -2.00 5.88
C ASP A 28 -9.16 -1.64 4.45
N ASN A 29 -8.87 -0.35 4.24
CA ASN A 29 -8.47 0.23 2.97
C ASN A 29 -6.97 0.03 2.73
N VAL A 30 -6.55 -1.23 2.60
CA VAL A 30 -5.14 -1.59 2.45
C VAL A 30 -4.74 -1.66 0.97
N ASN A 31 -3.62 -1.00 0.62
CA ASN A 31 -3.09 -1.08 -0.73
C ASN A 31 -2.44 -2.45 -0.94
N ILE A 32 -2.97 -3.27 -1.87
CA ILE A 32 -2.43 -4.61 -2.15
C ILE A 32 -0.93 -4.58 -2.52
N LYS A 33 -0.49 -3.50 -3.16
CA LYS A 33 0.91 -3.30 -3.55
C LYS A 33 1.81 -3.17 -2.30
N ASP A 34 1.35 -2.44 -1.30
CA ASP A 34 2.08 -2.24 -0.05
C ASP A 34 2.11 -3.54 0.77
N LEU A 35 1.01 -4.30 0.76
CA LEU A 35 0.95 -5.62 1.41
C LEU A 35 1.95 -6.60 0.79
N LEU A 36 1.96 -6.73 -0.55
CA LEU A 36 2.89 -7.61 -1.25
C LEU A 36 4.35 -7.20 -1.02
N LEU A 37 4.62 -5.89 -0.99
CA LEU A 37 5.95 -5.36 -0.67
C LEU A 37 6.37 -5.73 0.76
N ALA A 38 5.47 -5.60 1.74
CA ALA A 38 5.71 -5.99 3.13
C ALA A 38 6.11 -7.47 3.24
N ILE A 39 5.32 -8.34 2.62
CA ILE A 39 5.54 -9.78 2.62
C ILE A 39 6.90 -10.08 2.00
N PHE A 40 7.21 -9.48 0.86
CA PHE A 40 8.48 -9.69 0.17
C PHE A 40 9.67 -9.30 1.05
N ILE A 41 9.64 -8.12 1.67
CA ILE A 41 10.71 -7.64 2.56
C ILE A 41 10.88 -8.58 3.75
N CYS A 42 9.78 -8.96 4.41
CA CYS A 42 9.82 -9.86 5.56
C CYS A 42 10.40 -11.24 5.19
N VAL A 43 9.99 -11.81 4.04
CA VAL A 43 10.50 -13.10 3.57
C VAL A 43 11.99 -13.03 3.26
N VAL A 44 12.43 -12.01 2.51
CA VAL A 44 13.85 -11.84 2.16
C VAL A 44 14.70 -11.65 3.41
N THR A 45 14.23 -10.86 4.38
CA THR A 45 14.99 -10.60 5.61
C THR A 45 15.02 -11.82 6.54
N THR A 46 13.91 -12.55 6.65
CA THR A 46 13.84 -13.81 7.41
C THR A 46 14.77 -14.86 6.81
N LEU A 47 14.72 -15.03 5.48
CA LEU A 47 15.53 -16.01 4.78
C LEU A 47 17.00 -15.61 4.78
N GLY A 48 17.31 -14.33 4.60
CA GLY A 48 18.67 -13.78 4.73
C GLY A 48 19.25 -14.01 6.13
N GLY A 49 18.46 -13.74 7.18
CA GLY A 49 18.85 -14.03 8.57
C GLY A 49 19.09 -15.52 8.81
N TYR A 50 18.22 -16.38 8.29
CA TYR A 50 18.35 -17.83 8.39
C TYR A 50 19.63 -18.35 7.70
N LEU A 51 19.95 -17.85 6.50
CA LEU A 51 21.11 -18.31 5.72
C LEU A 51 22.47 -17.86 6.28
N ILE A 52 22.51 -16.71 6.96
CA ILE A 52 23.73 -16.19 7.61
C ILE A 52 24.01 -16.92 8.94
N ALA A 53 23.01 -17.61 9.49
CA ALA A 53 23.11 -18.20 10.81
C ALA A 53 24.08 -19.39 10.88
N PRO A 54 24.84 -19.54 11.98
CA PRO A 54 25.69 -20.69 12.19
C PRO A 54 24.84 -21.98 12.32
N ALA A 55 25.30 -23.06 11.66
CA ALA A 55 24.56 -24.32 11.46
C ALA A 55 24.33 -25.17 12.74
N GLU A 56 24.45 -24.59 13.92
CA GLU A 56 24.20 -25.26 15.19
C GLU A 56 22.72 -25.10 15.58
N PRO A 57 21.92 -26.18 15.63
CA PRO A 57 20.55 -26.11 16.12
C PRO A 57 20.53 -25.59 17.58
N PRO A 58 19.63 -24.68 17.98
CA PRO A 58 18.49 -24.07 17.26
C PRO A 58 18.79 -22.67 16.67
N LYS A 59 20.06 -22.27 16.58
CA LYS A 59 20.49 -20.90 16.26
C LYS A 59 19.97 -20.37 14.90
N PRO A 60 19.84 -21.19 13.83
CA PRO A 60 19.30 -20.73 12.54
C PRO A 60 17.86 -20.22 12.61
N LEU A 61 17.02 -20.88 13.40
CA LEU A 61 15.62 -20.47 13.56
C LEU A 61 15.52 -19.15 14.31
N VAL A 62 16.34 -18.97 15.35
CA VAL A 62 16.38 -17.72 16.12
C VAL A 62 16.86 -16.56 15.25
N PHE A 63 17.91 -16.78 14.45
CA PHE A 63 18.41 -15.77 13.52
C PHE A 63 17.40 -15.43 12.41
N GLY A 64 16.69 -16.43 11.88
CA GLY A 64 15.59 -16.20 10.93
C GLY A 64 14.47 -15.37 11.55
N LEU A 65 14.07 -15.67 12.79
CA LEU A 65 13.05 -14.89 13.52
C LEU A 65 13.48 -13.45 13.75
N VAL A 66 14.73 -13.21 14.19
CA VAL A 66 15.28 -11.87 14.36
C VAL A 66 15.29 -11.11 13.02
N GLY A 67 15.67 -11.79 11.93
CA GLY A 67 15.56 -11.24 10.57
C GLY A 67 14.13 -10.86 10.21
N GLY A 68 13.15 -11.69 10.54
CA GLY A 68 11.74 -11.40 10.33
C GLY A 68 11.24 -10.18 11.12
N VAL A 69 11.66 -10.04 12.39
CA VAL A 69 11.33 -8.87 13.22
C VAL A 69 11.93 -7.60 12.63
N ILE A 70 13.19 -7.63 12.18
CA ILE A 70 13.83 -6.49 11.52
C ILE A 70 13.11 -6.15 10.22
N GLY A 71 12.80 -7.15 9.39
CA GLY A 71 12.06 -6.96 8.13
C GLY A 71 10.66 -6.38 8.36
N PHE A 72 10.00 -6.78 9.46
CA PHE A 72 8.72 -6.23 9.86
C PHE A 72 8.84 -4.76 10.28
N ILE A 73 9.80 -4.41 11.13
CA ILE A 73 10.06 -3.01 11.51
C ILE A 73 10.33 -2.15 10.28
N ILE A 74 11.16 -2.62 9.35
CA ILE A 74 11.42 -1.92 8.08
C ILE A 74 10.12 -1.74 7.29
N SER A 75 9.28 -2.78 7.21
CA SER A 75 8.00 -2.71 6.52
C SER A 75 7.06 -1.68 7.14
N THR A 76 7.03 -1.55 8.47
CA THR A 76 6.22 -0.51 9.15
C THR A 76 6.68 0.91 8.87
N ILE A 77 7.98 1.11 8.58
CA ILE A 77 8.52 2.44 8.24
C ILE A 77 8.23 2.77 6.76
N ILE A 78 8.33 1.77 5.87
CA ILE A 78 8.12 1.93 4.43
C ILE A 78 6.63 2.14 4.11
N ILE A 79 5.76 1.35 4.73
CA ILE A 79 4.32 1.42 4.53
C ILE A 79 3.79 2.59 5.33
N LYS A 80 3.78 3.77 4.71
CA LYS A 80 3.24 4.96 5.35
C LYS A 80 1.76 4.76 5.65
N PRO A 81 1.31 5.06 6.87
CA PRO A 81 -0.11 5.02 7.19
C PRO A 81 -0.83 6.02 6.26
N LYS A 82 -1.83 5.53 5.51
CA LYS A 82 -2.66 6.31 4.59
C LYS A 82 -3.63 7.21 5.37
N ARG A 83 -3.09 8.06 6.25
CA ARG A 83 -3.88 8.98 7.07
C ARG A 83 -4.16 10.26 6.27
N THR A 84 -5.04 10.16 5.28
CA THR A 84 -5.71 11.35 4.74
C THR A 84 -6.83 11.70 5.72
N ILE A 85 -6.52 12.44 6.79
CA ILE A 85 -7.56 13.09 7.58
C ILE A 85 -8.01 14.31 6.77
N THR A 86 -8.98 14.12 5.88
CA THR A 86 -9.73 15.25 5.35
C THR A 86 -10.65 15.71 6.47
N TYR A 87 -10.28 16.76 7.19
CA TYR A 87 -11.25 17.51 7.99
C TYR A 87 -12.17 18.21 6.98
N SER A 88 -13.34 17.63 6.70
CA SER A 88 -14.45 18.38 6.12
C SER A 88 -14.98 19.32 7.21
N GLY A 89 -14.34 20.48 7.32
CA GLY A 89 -14.81 21.61 8.11
C GLY A 89 -15.88 22.36 7.34
N GLU A 90 -17.10 21.83 7.39
CA GLU A 90 -18.39 22.45 7.05
C GLU A 90 -19.32 21.89 8.15
N GLU A 91 -20.00 22.61 9.04
CA GLU A 91 -20.46 24.01 9.23
C GLU A 91 -20.49 24.25 10.78
N GLU A 92 -20.18 25.43 11.31
CA GLU A 92 -21.09 26.59 11.54
C GLU A 92 -20.28 27.86 11.85
#